data_AF-A0A969N8N8-F1
#
_entry.id   AF-A0A969N8N8-F1
#
_cell.length_a   1.000
_cell.length_b   1.000
_cell.length_c   1.000
_cell.angle_alpha   90.00
_cell.angle_beta   90.00
_cell.angle_gamma   90.00
#
_symmetry.space_group_name_H-M   'P 1'
#
loop_
_entity.id
_entity.type
_entity.pdbx_description
1 polymer ?
#
loop_
_entity_poly.entity_id
_entity_poly.type
_entity_poly.pdbx_seq_one_letter_code
_entity_poly.pdbx_strand_id
1 'polypeptide(L)' 'MVIYAYDITTYELILKKYLGFANPVSVGAIIQTSDQGIGVLVQTKVTGRFKRLGFYKVPKEHIGN' A
#
# COMPACT_ATOMS: atom_id res chain seq x y z
N MET A 1 6.16 -6.93 -2.99
CA MET A 1 6.35 -5.46 -3.03
C MET A 1 6.20 -4.91 -1.62
N VAL A 2 7.03 -3.94 -1.23
CA VAL A 2 6.97 -3.29 0.08
C VAL A 2 6.67 -1.81 -0.11
N ILE A 3 5.77 -1.27 0.71
CA ILE A 3 5.53 0.17 0.84
C ILE A 3 6.14 0.65 2.15
N TYR A 4 6.85 1.78 2.05
CA TYR A 4 7.34 2.55 3.17
C TYR A 4 6.61 3.90 3.16
N ALA A 5 6.14 4.34 4.32
CA ALA A 5 5.64 5.70 4.51
C ALA A 5 6.44 6.38 5.62
N TYR A 6 6.72 7.65 5.41
CA TYR A 6 7.51 8.48 6.32
C TYR A 6 6.69 9.70 6.74
N ASP A 7 6.90 10.15 7.97
CA ASP A 7 6.42 11.45 8.39
C ASP A 7 7.19 12.55 7.64
N ILE A 8 6.49 13.56 7.12
CA ILE A 8 7.11 14.62 6.31
C ILE A 8 7.87 15.66 7.15
N THR A 9 7.56 15.74 8.44
CA THR A 9 8.12 16.71 9.38
C THR A 9 9.31 16.13 10.13
N THR A 10 9.17 14.90 10.65
CA THR A 10 10.23 14.23 11.42
C THR A 10 11.13 13.34 10.57
N TYR A 11 10.72 12.99 9.35
CA TYR A 11 11.37 12.02 8.46
C TYR A 11 11.44 10.59 9.03
N GLU A 12 10.71 10.31 10.09
CA GLU A 12 10.66 8.99 10.70
C GLU A 12 9.82 8.02 9.87
N LEU A 13 10.20 6.75 9.87
CA LEU A 13 9.44 5.69 9.22
C LEU A 13 8.18 5.39 10.05
N ILE A 14 7.00 5.70 9.51
CA ILE A 14 5.72 5.49 10.20
C ILE A 14 4.96 4.25 9.71
N LEU A 15 5.38 3.63 8.60
CA LEU A 15 4.75 2.42 8.08
C LEU A 15 5.70 1.59 7.24
N LYS A 16 5.72 0.28 7.48
CA LYS A 16 6.30 -0.73 6.57
C LYS A 16 5.26 -1.81 6.28
N LYS A 17 4.72 -1.83 5.05
CA LYS A 17 3.68 -2.81 4.66
C LYS A 17 4.10 -3.68 3.49
N TYR A 18 4.01 -4.99 3.67
CA TYR A 18 4.13 -5.96 2.59
C TYR A 18 2.77 -6.12 1.89
N LEU A 19 2.71 -5.86 0.58
CA LEU A 19 1.48 -5.94 -0.23
C LEU A 19 1.28 -7.30 -0.92
N GLY A 20 1.87 -8.37 -0.38
CA GLY A 20 1.60 -9.73 -0.84
C GLY A 20 2.44 -10.22 -2.04
N PHE A 21 2.18 -11.48 -2.36
CA PHE A 21 3.01 -12.44 -3.11
C PHE A 21 2.90 -12.37 -4.64
N ALA A 22 1.88 -11.69 -5.19
CA ALA A 22 1.55 -11.77 -6.61
C ALA A 22 2.49 -10.90 -7.48
N ASN A 23 3.67 -11.42 -7.77
CA ASN A 23 4.65 -10.81 -8.66
C ASN A 23 4.16 -10.91 -10.13
N PRO A 24 4.15 -9.82 -10.93
CA PRO A 24 4.43 -8.42 -10.61
C PRO A 24 3.19 -7.65 -10.12
N VAL A 25 3.39 -6.76 -9.13
CA VAL A 25 2.41 -5.75 -8.69
C VAL A 25 2.90 -4.37 -9.13
N SER A 26 2.00 -3.55 -9.68
CA SER A 26 2.23 -2.13 -9.97
C SER A 26 1.31 -1.28 -9.10
N VAL A 27 1.85 -0.20 -8.51
CA VAL A 27 1.03 0.79 -7.76
C VAL A 27 0.42 1.77 -8.75
N GLY A 28 -0.90 2.00 -8.64
CA GLY A 28 -1.60 3.00 -9.43
C GLY A 28 -1.81 4.30 -8.66
N ALA A 29 -2.24 4.22 -7.41
CA ALA A 29 -2.48 5.37 -6.56
C ALA A 29 -2.29 5.02 -5.07
N ILE A 30 -1.87 6.02 -4.31
CA ILE A 30 -1.86 6.00 -2.83
C ILE A 30 -2.69 7.19 -2.38
N ILE A 31 -3.69 6.93 -1.53
CA ILE A 31 -4.58 7.97 -1.02
C ILE A 31 -4.67 7.88 0.50
N GLN A 32 -4.86 9.01 1.16
CA GLN A 32 -5.32 9.02 2.54
C GLN A 32 -6.84 8.80 2.55
N THR A 33 -7.34 7.87 3.35
CA THR A 33 -8.77 7.60 3.45
C THR A 33 -9.42 8.57 4.44
N SER A 34 -10.74 8.75 4.37
CA SER A 34 -11.48 9.68 5.24
C SER A 34 -11.41 9.30 6.73
N ASP A 35 -11.18 8.03 7.04
CA ASP A 35 -10.92 7.53 8.38
C ASP A 35 -9.43 7.58 8.78
N GLN A 36 -8.63 8.39 8.08
CA GLN A 36 -7.22 8.66 8.33
C GLN A 36 -6.28 7.45 8.11
N GLY A 37 -6.76 6.39 7.46
CA GLY A 37 -5.92 5.30 6.98
C GLY A 37 -5.24 5.62 5.64
N ILE A 38 -4.58 4.61 5.07
CA ILE A 38 -3.97 4.67 3.74
C ILE A 38 -4.63 3.62 2.83
N GLY A 39 -5.11 4.07 1.68
CA GLY A 39 -5.58 3.23 0.59
C GLY A 39 -4.52 3.11 -0.51
N VAL A 40 -4.28 1.90 -1.00
CA VAL A 40 -3.34 1.64 -2.09
C VAL A 40 -4.06 0.89 -3.20
N LEU A 41 -4.22 1.55 -4.34
CA LEU A 41 -4.67 0.92 -5.57
C LEU A 41 -3.48 0.24 -6.24
N VAL A 42 -3.66 -1.03 -6.58
CA VAL A 42 -2.66 -1.80 -7.30
C VAL A 42 -3.24 -2.50 -8.53
N GLN A 43 -2.36 -2.83 -9.47
CA GLN A 43 -2.62 -3.82 -10.50
C GLN A 43 -1.68 -5.00 -10.31
N THR A 44 -2.20 -6.21 -10.30
CA THR A 44 -1.42 -7.45 -10.22
C THR A 44 -1.75 -8.38 -11.39
N LYS A 45 -1.04 -9.51 -11.50
CA LYS A 45 -1.34 -10.58 -12.44
C LYS A 45 -1.63 -11.88 -11.69
N VAL A 46 -2.79 -12.48 -11.98
CA VAL A 46 -3.12 -13.84 -11.54
C VAL A 46 -2.54 -14.85 -12.55
N THR A 47 -1.85 -15.88 -12.07
CA THR A 47 -1.12 -16.87 -12.90
C THR A 47 -0.11 -16.23 -13.88
N GLY A 48 0.44 -15.06 -13.55
CA GLY A 48 1.41 -14.35 -14.38
C GLY A 48 0.86 -13.68 -15.65
N ARG A 49 -0.42 -13.87 -16.00
CA ARG A 49 -1.01 -13.40 -17.27
C ARG A 49 -2.26 -12.54 -17.15
N PHE A 50 -3.13 -12.78 -16.17
CA PHE A 50 -4.42 -12.08 -16.08
C PHE A 50 -4.32 -10.87 -15.18
N LYS A 51 -4.39 -9.67 -15.77
CA LYS A 51 -4.41 -8.41 -15.02
C LYS A 51 -5.63 -8.35 -14.10
N ARG A 52 -5.42 -7.98 -12.85
CA ARG A 52 -6.48 -7.71 -11.86
C ARG A 52 -6.15 -6.44 -11.11
N LEU A 53 -7.19 -5.66 -10.81
CA LEU A 53 -7.09 -4.57 -9.85
C LEU A 53 -7.21 -5.15 -8.44
N GLY A 54 -6.43 -4.59 -7.52
CA GLY A 54 -6.50 -4.88 -6.10
C GLY A 54 -6.49 -3.58 -5.31
N PHE A 55 -7.06 -3.63 -4.11
CA PHE A 55 -7.06 -2.49 -3.20
C PHE A 55 -6.60 -2.98 -1.83
N TYR A 56 -5.58 -2.32 -1.29
CA TYR A 56 -5.12 -2.56 0.07
C TYR A 56 -5.48 -1.38 0.94
N LYS A 57 -6.06 -1.66 2.12
CA LYS A 57 -6.30 -0.66 3.15
C LYS A 57 -5.35 -0.91 4.33
N VAL A 58 -4.67 0.14 4.75
CA VAL A 58 -3.92 0.21 6.00
C VAL A 58 -4.74 1.08 6.96
N PRO A 59 -5.30 0.52 8.05
CA PRO A 59 -6.00 1.28 9.06
C PRO A 59 -5.08 2.30 9.75
N LYS A 60 -5.65 3.39 10.26
CA LYS A 60 -4.87 4.44 10.95
C LYS A 60 -4.09 3.90 12.16
N GLU A 61 -4.63 2.87 12.82
CA GLU A 61 -4.05 2.25 14.01
C GLU A 61 -2.73 1.54 13.72
N HIS A 62 -2.40 1.34 12.44
CA HIS A 62 -1.18 0.68 11.99
C HIS A 62 -0.15 1.68 11.43
N ILE A 63 -0.40 2.99 11.58
CA ILE A 63 0.47 4.08 11.09
C ILE A 63 1.08 4.78 12.33
N GLY A 64 2.41 4.83 12.41
CA GLY A 64 3.16 5.51 13.48
C GLY A 64 3.42 4.68 14.73
N ASN A 65 3.25 3.34 14.66
CA ASN A 65 3.68 2.39 15.71
C ASN A 65 5.09 1.84 15.42
#